data_AF-A0A846YT06-F1
#
_entry.id   AF-A0A846YT06-F1
#
_cell.length_a   1.000
_cell.length_b   1.000
_cell.length_c   1.000
_cell.angle_alpha   90.00
_cell.angle_beta   90.00
_cell.angle_gamma   90.00
#
_symmetry.space_group_name_H-M   'P 1'
#
loop_
_entity.id
_entity.type
_entity.pdbx_description
1 polymer ?
#
loop_
_entity_poly.entity_id
_entity_poly.type
_entity_poly.pdbx_seq_one_letter_code
_entity_poly.pdbx_strand_id
1 'polypeptide(L)'
;MSDNVSIRYALRLPNGELAHDVRREFLCGYPKSEVLPNGAIALLWGEDEAHHVSQTRAALADEVSKWGLDELLKEQSMVVKVRTTVEILDPELAGDPVVDHEVVEDEPRTWRRAQDIPMGVRFVPAAGNRHYKRVLNGARTVNLDPFTEGHHYGHQSLNEMHPEGFSEVRS
;
A
#
# COMPACT_ATOMS: atom_id res chain seq x y z
N MET A 1 20.12 20.20 -4.80
CA MET A 1 19.27 20.36 -6.01
C MET A 1 17.89 19.84 -5.66
N SER A 2 16.84 20.44 -6.21
CA SER A 2 15.46 20.38 -5.71
C SER A 2 14.89 18.96 -5.61
N ASP A 3 14.47 18.58 -4.40
CA ASP A 3 13.68 17.38 -4.15
C ASP A 3 12.40 17.42 -5.03
N ASN A 4 12.26 16.46 -5.94
CA ASN A 4 11.03 16.28 -6.72
C ASN A 4 9.97 15.66 -5.82
N VAL A 5 9.39 16.49 -4.97
CA VAL A 5 8.23 16.15 -4.14
C VAL A 5 7.00 16.11 -5.03
N SER A 6 6.38 14.95 -5.20
CA SER A 6 5.07 14.85 -5.82
C SER A 6 3.99 14.91 -4.75
N ILE A 7 3.12 15.94 -4.83
CA ILE A 7 1.93 16.02 -3.98
C ILE A 7 0.80 15.28 -4.70
N ARG A 8 0.25 14.28 -4.03
CA ARG A 8 -0.93 13.51 -4.47
C ARG A 8 -2.04 13.63 -3.43
N TYR A 9 -3.25 13.25 -3.82
CA TYR A 9 -4.41 13.23 -2.92
C TYR A 9 -4.96 11.82 -2.82
N ALA A 10 -5.46 11.43 -1.64
CA ALA A 10 -6.07 10.12 -1.40
C ALA A 10 -7.33 10.27 -0.55
N LEU A 11 -8.19 9.25 -0.56
CA LEU A 11 -9.34 9.15 0.34
C LEU A 11 -8.98 8.25 1.52
N ARG A 12 -9.00 8.79 2.75
CA ARG A 12 -8.97 7.99 3.97
C ARG A 12 -10.39 7.59 4.35
N LEU A 13 -10.59 6.30 4.60
CA LEU A 13 -11.87 5.71 4.97
C LEU A 13 -12.09 5.74 6.51
N PRO A 14 -13.31 5.48 7.00
CA PRO A 14 -13.61 5.49 8.45
C PRO A 14 -12.77 4.52 9.28
N ASN A 15 -12.26 3.44 8.67
CA ASN A 15 -11.36 2.50 9.33
C ASN A 15 -9.91 3.03 9.48
N GLY A 16 -9.64 4.26 9.03
CA GLY A 16 -8.33 4.90 9.07
C GLY A 16 -7.39 4.55 7.91
N GLU A 17 -7.75 3.55 7.09
CA GLU A 17 -6.96 3.13 5.93
C GLU A 17 -7.21 4.05 4.73
N LEU A 18 -6.28 4.02 3.77
CA LEU A 18 -6.48 4.68 2.48
C LEU A 18 -7.27 3.77 1.54
N ALA A 19 -8.17 4.39 0.79
CA ALA A 19 -8.95 3.72 -0.22
C ALA A 19 -8.03 3.15 -1.30
N HIS A 20 -8.18 1.86 -1.57
CA HIS A 20 -7.35 1.13 -2.52
C HIS A 20 -8.13 0.16 -3.40
N ASP A 21 -9.38 -0.15 -3.03
CA ASP A 21 -10.26 -1.07 -3.74
C ASP A 21 -11.67 -0.47 -3.86
N VAL A 22 -11.77 0.61 -4.63
CA VAL A 22 -13.04 1.28 -4.92
C VAL A 22 -13.52 0.82 -6.29
N ARG A 23 -14.77 0.31 -6.37
CA ARG A 23 -15.38 -0.10 -7.63
C ARG A 23 -15.35 1.05 -8.64
N ARG A 24 -14.99 0.74 -9.89
CA ARG A 24 -14.78 1.72 -10.97
C ARG A 24 -15.98 2.63 -11.23
N GLU A 25 -17.19 2.15 -11.03
CA GLU A 25 -18.43 2.91 -11.20
C GLU A 25 -18.58 4.10 -10.22
N PHE A 26 -17.85 4.09 -9.09
CA PHE A 26 -17.84 5.19 -8.13
C PHE A 26 -16.57 6.05 -8.19
N LEU A 27 -15.59 5.67 -9.01
CA LEU A 27 -14.37 6.44 -9.18
C LEU A 27 -14.61 7.64 -10.09
N CYS A 28 -14.22 8.81 -9.61
CA CYS A 28 -14.09 10.00 -10.43
C CYS A 28 -12.61 10.25 -10.75
N GLY A 29 -12.32 10.73 -11.96
CA GLY A 29 -10.95 10.96 -12.44
C GLY A 29 -10.18 9.67 -12.74
N TYR A 30 -8.86 9.78 -12.74
CA TYR A 30 -7.94 8.68 -13.08
C TYR A 30 -6.90 8.46 -11.98
N PRO A 31 -7.31 8.03 -10.77
CA PRO A 31 -6.37 7.74 -9.71
C PRO A 31 -5.37 6.66 -10.14
N LYS A 32 -4.11 6.83 -9.73
CA LYS A 32 -3.09 5.79 -9.85
C LYS A 32 -3.09 4.95 -8.58
N SER A 33 -3.10 3.64 -8.74
CA SER A 33 -2.80 2.74 -7.64
C SER A 33 -1.30 2.74 -7.41
N GLU A 34 -0.86 3.18 -6.24
CA GLU A 34 0.55 3.22 -5.88
C GLU A 34 0.78 2.49 -4.55
N VAL A 35 1.94 1.82 -4.46
CA VAL A 35 2.43 1.22 -3.22
C VAL A 35 3.15 2.32 -2.45
N LEU A 36 2.60 2.69 -1.30
CA LEU A 36 3.21 3.69 -0.43
C LEU A 36 4.46 3.13 0.27
N PRO A 37 5.31 4.00 0.84
CA PRO A 37 6.46 3.58 1.63
C PRO A 37 6.11 2.77 2.88
N ASN A 38 4.86 2.68 3.33
CA ASN A 38 4.49 1.72 4.39
C ASN A 38 3.95 0.39 3.81
N GLY A 39 4.16 0.20 2.51
CA GLY A 39 3.64 -0.86 1.68
C GLY A 39 2.17 -0.66 1.30
N ALA A 40 1.35 0.06 2.07
CA ALA A 40 -0.09 0.16 1.79
C ALA A 40 -0.34 0.56 0.34
N ILE A 41 -1.28 -0.13 -0.31
CA ILE A 41 -1.74 0.29 -1.63
C ILE A 41 -2.72 1.43 -1.38
N ALA A 42 -2.65 2.47 -2.19
CA ALA A 42 -3.60 3.57 -2.15
C ALA A 42 -3.91 4.05 -3.56
N LEU A 43 -5.16 4.46 -3.78
CA LEU A 43 -5.55 5.23 -4.95
C LEU A 43 -5.13 6.69 -4.72
N LEU A 44 -4.25 7.17 -5.59
CA LEU A 44 -3.64 8.49 -5.54
C LEU A 44 -4.04 9.32 -6.76
N TRP A 45 -4.68 10.46 -6.51
CA TRP A 45 -5.03 11.47 -7.51
C TRP A 45 -3.91 12.48 -7.65
N GLY A 46 -3.73 12.99 -8.87
CA GLY A 46 -2.87 14.15 -9.12
C GLY A 46 -3.34 15.40 -8.38
N GLU A 47 -2.48 16.42 -8.32
CA GLU A 47 -2.82 17.69 -7.69
C GLU A 47 -3.98 18.40 -8.41
N ASP A 48 -4.01 18.31 -9.73
CA ASP A 48 -5.09 18.81 -10.60
C ASP A 48 -6.40 18.02 -10.45
N GLU A 49 -6.34 16.80 -9.89
CA GLU A 49 -7.49 15.93 -9.70
C GLU A 49 -8.00 15.89 -8.25
N ALA A 50 -7.52 16.77 -7.35
CA ALA A 50 -7.91 16.76 -5.94
C ALA A 50 -9.44 16.82 -5.72
N HIS A 51 -10.16 17.51 -6.60
CA HIS A 51 -11.62 17.61 -6.55
C HIS A 51 -12.33 16.27 -6.87
N HIS A 52 -11.72 15.40 -7.68
CA HIS A 52 -12.25 14.08 -8.00
C HIS A 52 -12.26 13.14 -6.77
N VAL A 53 -11.37 13.36 -5.79
CA VAL A 53 -11.38 12.59 -4.54
C VAL A 53 -12.66 12.86 -3.74
N SER A 54 -13.07 14.12 -3.67
CA SER A 54 -14.31 14.53 -3.00
C SER A 54 -15.55 13.99 -3.71
N GLN A 55 -15.55 13.96 -5.05
CA GLN A 55 -16.66 13.38 -5.82
C GLN A 55 -16.76 11.86 -5.65
N THR A 56 -15.61 11.17 -5.66
CA THR A 56 -15.54 9.72 -5.36
C THR A 56 -16.08 9.42 -3.97
N ARG A 57 -15.72 10.23 -2.96
CA ARG A 57 -16.25 10.12 -1.60
C ARG A 57 -17.78 10.30 -1.55
N ALA A 58 -18.33 11.25 -2.31
CA ALA A 58 -19.78 11.46 -2.38
C ALA A 58 -20.49 10.27 -3.04
N ALA A 59 -19.97 9.76 -4.17
CA ALA A 59 -20.52 8.59 -4.86
C ALA A 59 -20.50 7.33 -3.96
N LEU A 60 -19.45 7.16 -3.17
CA LEU A 60 -19.38 6.10 -2.16
C LEU A 60 -20.41 6.30 -1.04
N ALA A 61 -20.62 7.53 -0.58
CA ALA A 61 -21.62 7.83 0.44
C ALA A 61 -23.03 7.49 -0.06
N ASP A 62 -23.34 7.84 -1.30
CA ASP A 62 -24.62 7.52 -1.94
C ASP A 62 -24.81 6.00 -2.06
N GLU A 63 -23.77 5.26 -2.44
CA GLU A 63 -23.84 3.79 -2.53
C GLU A 63 -24.08 3.14 -1.16
N VAL A 64 -23.46 3.66 -0.09
CA VAL A 64 -23.64 3.10 1.25
C VAL A 64 -24.89 3.60 1.98
N SER A 65 -25.55 4.64 1.46
CA SER A 65 -26.79 5.20 2.02
C SER A 65 -27.91 4.18 2.11
N LYS A 66 -27.97 3.22 1.18
CA LYS A 66 -28.96 2.12 1.19
C LYS A 66 -28.81 1.18 2.41
N TRP A 67 -27.68 1.25 3.10
CA TRP A 67 -27.42 0.55 4.36
C TRP A 67 -27.41 1.48 5.58
N GLY A 68 -27.74 2.77 5.41
CA GLY A 68 -27.73 3.77 6.49
C GLY A 68 -26.32 4.15 7.00
N LEU A 69 -25.29 3.95 6.18
CA LEU A 69 -23.89 4.21 6.55
C LEU A 69 -23.31 5.49 5.92
N ASP A 70 -24.13 6.29 5.24
CA ASP A 70 -23.67 7.47 4.51
C ASP A 70 -23.18 8.57 5.45
N GLU A 71 -23.88 8.82 6.57
CA GLU A 71 -23.43 9.73 7.63
C GLU A 71 -22.07 9.30 8.19
N LEU A 72 -21.89 8.01 8.51
CA LEU A 72 -20.61 7.48 9.00
C LEU A 72 -19.47 7.72 8.00
N LEU A 73 -19.72 7.46 6.71
CA LEU A 73 -18.73 7.71 5.67
C LEU A 73 -18.45 9.22 5.56
N LYS A 74 -19.47 10.08 5.55
CA LYS A 74 -19.30 11.53 5.46
C LYS A 74 -18.56 12.09 6.68
N GLU A 75 -18.82 11.64 7.88
CA GLU A 75 -18.17 12.20 9.08
C GLU A 75 -16.74 11.70 9.25
N GLN A 76 -16.47 10.44 8.91
CA GLN A 76 -15.21 9.77 9.26
C GLN A 76 -14.28 9.49 8.09
N SER A 77 -14.71 9.73 6.84
CA SER A 77 -13.79 9.75 5.69
C SER A 77 -13.30 11.15 5.38
N MET A 78 -12.06 11.26 4.91
CA MET A 78 -11.41 12.53 4.64
C MET A 78 -10.52 12.46 3.41
N VAL A 79 -10.47 13.56 2.65
CA VAL A 79 -9.48 13.74 1.59
C VAL A 79 -8.17 14.14 2.26
N VAL A 80 -7.10 13.39 2.01
CA VAL A 80 -5.78 13.63 2.59
C VAL A 80 -4.76 13.93 1.50
N LYS A 81 -3.78 14.79 1.82
CA LYS A 81 -2.59 14.98 0.98
C LYS A 81 -1.58 13.89 1.30
N VAL A 82 -1.05 13.26 0.27
CA VAL A 82 0.02 12.26 0.34
C VAL A 82 1.23 12.87 -0.34
N ARG A 83 2.33 13.01 0.41
CA ARG A 83 3.61 13.44 -0.12
C ARG A 83 4.40 12.19 -0.49
N THR A 84 4.68 11.98 -1.77
CA THR A 84 5.61 10.94 -2.22
C THR A 84 6.95 11.61 -2.54
N THR A 85 7.97 11.29 -1.74
CA THR A 85 9.34 11.74 -2.00
C THR A 85 10.01 10.63 -2.80
N VAL A 86 10.51 10.92 -4.00
CA VAL A 86 11.41 10.01 -4.72
C VAL A 86 12.82 10.37 -4.27
N GLU A 87 13.38 9.58 -3.36
CA GLU A 87 14.78 9.72 -2.96
C GLU A 87 15.65 9.17 -4.11
N ILE A 88 16.34 10.06 -4.82
CA ILE A 88 17.45 9.66 -5.70
C ILE A 88 18.65 9.55 -4.77
N LEU A 89 19.06 8.32 -4.43
CA LEU A 89 20.29 8.07 -3.68
C LEU A 89 21.48 8.45 -4.56
N ASP A 90 21.93 9.70 -4.45
CA ASP A 90 23.24 10.14 -4.95
C ASP A 90 24.21 10.22 -3.75
N PRO A 91 25.11 9.23 -3.58
CA PRO A 91 25.98 9.13 -2.40
C PRO A 91 27.05 10.23 -2.27
N GLU A 92 27.15 11.17 -3.22
CA GLU A 92 28.19 12.23 -3.21
C GLU A 92 27.73 13.58 -2.61
N LEU A 93 26.47 13.72 -2.17
CA LEU A 93 25.88 15.03 -1.80
C LEU A 93 25.46 15.19 -0.32
N ALA A 94 26.01 14.40 0.61
CA ALA A 94 25.72 14.54 2.03
C ALA A 94 26.54 15.67 2.69
N GLY A 95 25.90 16.82 2.88
CA GLY A 95 26.40 17.93 3.72
C GLY A 95 25.34 18.41 4.71
N ASP A 96 25.39 17.83 5.92
CA ASP A 96 24.84 18.28 7.22
C ASP A 96 23.32 18.52 7.41
N PRO A 97 22.81 18.44 8.65
CA PRO A 97 22.47 17.23 9.39
C PRO A 97 20.94 17.06 9.47
N VAL A 98 20.43 15.91 9.05
CA VAL A 98 19.04 15.54 9.28
C VAL A 98 18.93 14.97 10.70
N VAL A 99 17.93 15.43 11.44
CA VAL A 99 17.61 14.98 12.80
C VAL A 99 17.55 13.46 12.85
N ASP A 100 18.41 12.86 13.68
CA ASP A 100 18.43 11.42 13.98
C ASP A 100 17.08 10.97 14.57
N HIS A 101 16.25 10.36 13.74
CA HIS A 101 15.52 9.19 14.20
C HIS A 101 16.34 7.99 13.76
N GLU A 102 16.95 7.33 14.74
CA GLU A 102 17.70 6.09 14.65
C GLU A 102 16.94 5.07 13.78
N VAL A 103 17.24 5.04 12.48
CA VAL A 103 16.88 3.92 11.62
C VAL A 103 17.87 2.83 11.99
N VAL A 104 17.51 2.03 12.98
CA VAL A 104 18.16 0.73 13.16
C VAL A 104 17.83 -0.06 11.90
N GLU A 105 18.75 -0.02 10.94
CA GLU A 105 18.81 -0.96 9.81
C GLU A 105 19.07 -2.37 10.36
N ASP A 106 18.12 -2.93 11.09
CA ASP A 106 18.11 -4.37 11.35
C ASP A 106 17.91 -5.04 9.98
N GLU A 107 18.75 -6.00 9.64
CA GLU A 107 18.61 -6.78 8.41
C GLU A 107 17.16 -7.29 8.25
N PRO A 108 16.62 -7.37 7.01
CA PRO A 108 15.27 -7.88 6.79
C PRO A 108 15.14 -9.26 7.44
N ARG A 109 14.10 -9.46 8.25
CA ARG A 109 13.89 -10.74 8.93
C ARG A 109 13.71 -11.83 7.90
N THR A 110 14.33 -12.97 8.12
CA THR A 110 14.24 -14.13 7.23
C THR A 110 13.51 -15.27 7.92
N TRP A 111 12.76 -16.03 7.14
CA TRP A 111 12.02 -17.20 7.62
C TRP A 111 12.23 -18.36 6.66
N ARG A 112 12.42 -19.55 7.24
CA ARG A 112 12.57 -20.77 6.43
C ARG A 112 11.24 -21.30 5.90
N ARG A 113 10.12 -21.00 6.57
CA ARG A 113 8.79 -21.49 6.20
C ARG A 113 7.75 -20.38 6.22
N ALA A 114 6.81 -20.42 5.28
CA ALA A 114 5.76 -19.43 5.13
C ALA A 114 4.83 -19.34 6.36
N GLN A 115 4.63 -20.44 7.08
CA GLN A 115 3.81 -20.43 8.30
C GLN A 115 4.42 -19.61 9.45
N ASP A 116 5.74 -19.48 9.48
CA ASP A 116 6.49 -18.81 10.55
C ASP A 116 6.50 -17.28 10.36
N ILE A 117 6.15 -16.83 9.16
CA ILE A 117 5.99 -15.42 8.84
C ILE A 117 4.76 -14.89 9.60
N PRO A 118 4.88 -13.81 10.39
CA PRO A 118 3.75 -13.23 11.10
C PRO A 118 2.65 -12.76 10.16
N MET A 119 1.39 -12.86 10.59
CA MET A 119 0.26 -12.37 9.77
C MET A 119 0.42 -10.90 9.42
N GLY A 120 0.02 -10.53 8.20
CA GLY A 120 0.09 -9.15 7.72
C GLY A 120 1.47 -8.74 7.19
N VAL A 121 2.54 -9.47 7.51
CA VAL A 121 3.90 -9.20 7.02
C VAL A 121 3.98 -9.45 5.51
N ARG A 122 4.73 -8.57 4.84
CA ARG A 122 5.07 -8.70 3.43
C ARG A 122 6.39 -9.39 3.29
N PHE A 123 6.47 -10.28 2.31
CA PHE A 123 7.67 -11.06 2.09
C PHE A 123 7.85 -11.40 0.61
N VAL A 124 9.09 -11.72 0.27
CA VAL A 124 9.49 -12.30 -1.01
C VAL A 124 10.20 -13.62 -0.76
N PRO A 125 10.10 -14.59 -1.68
CA PRO A 125 10.97 -15.76 -1.66
C PRO A 125 12.43 -15.34 -1.83
N ALA A 126 13.36 -16.03 -1.17
CA ALA A 126 14.77 -15.68 -1.26
C ALA A 126 15.35 -15.83 -2.69
N ALA A 127 14.76 -16.67 -3.54
CA ALA A 127 15.12 -16.81 -4.95
C ALA A 127 14.00 -16.37 -5.92
N GLY A 128 13.11 -15.47 -5.49
CA GLY A 128 11.96 -15.02 -6.27
C GLY A 128 11.78 -13.51 -6.30
N ASN A 129 11.00 -13.03 -7.27
CA ASN A 129 10.63 -11.62 -7.41
C ASN A 129 9.15 -11.34 -7.13
N ARG A 130 8.39 -12.35 -6.68
CA ARG A 130 6.97 -12.21 -6.43
C ARG A 130 6.74 -11.80 -4.97
N HIS A 131 5.95 -10.75 -4.78
CA HIS A 131 5.62 -10.23 -3.47
C HIS A 131 4.37 -10.91 -2.93
N TYR A 132 4.39 -11.23 -1.64
CA TYR A 132 3.28 -11.83 -0.93
C TYR A 132 2.95 -11.06 0.34
N LYS A 133 1.71 -11.15 0.78
CA LYS A 133 1.28 -10.74 2.13
C LYS A 133 0.76 -11.96 2.86
N ARG A 134 1.28 -12.21 4.05
CA ARG A 134 0.82 -13.30 4.92
C ARG A 134 -0.64 -13.06 5.33
N VAL A 135 -1.51 -14.03 5.07
CA VAL A 135 -2.95 -14.03 5.45
C VAL A 135 -3.31 -15.32 6.17
N LEU A 136 -4.46 -15.41 6.82
CA LEU A 136 -4.89 -16.64 7.48
C LEU A 136 -4.81 -17.85 6.51
N ASN A 137 -4.17 -18.93 6.93
CA ASN A 137 -3.97 -20.18 6.16
C ASN A 137 -3.12 -20.08 4.88
N GLY A 138 -2.45 -18.97 4.60
CA GLY A 138 -1.61 -18.89 3.39
C GLY A 138 -0.90 -17.56 3.21
N ALA A 139 -0.68 -17.22 1.95
CA ALA A 139 -0.32 -15.89 1.52
C ALA A 139 -1.09 -15.52 0.25
N ARG A 140 -1.32 -14.23 0.07
CA ARG A 140 -1.87 -13.67 -1.18
C ARG A 140 -0.76 -12.97 -1.93
N THR A 141 -0.75 -13.06 -3.26
CA THR A 141 0.16 -12.22 -4.06
C THR A 141 -0.22 -10.75 -3.87
N VAL A 142 0.80 -9.92 -3.71
CA VAL A 142 0.66 -8.46 -3.76
C VAL A 142 0.96 -8.07 -5.19
N ASN A 143 -0.09 -7.94 -5.99
CA ASN A 143 0.05 -7.46 -7.36
C ASN A 143 0.33 -5.96 -7.32
N LEU A 144 1.33 -5.52 -8.08
CA LEU A 144 1.60 -4.09 -8.30
C LEU A 144 0.56 -3.46 -9.25
N ASP A 145 -0.15 -4.31 -10.00
CA ASP A 145 -1.27 -3.93 -10.86
C ASP A 145 -2.61 -4.15 -10.11
N PRO A 146 -3.41 -3.09 -9.87
CA PRO A 146 -4.71 -3.19 -9.21
C PRO A 146 -5.77 -3.96 -10.03
N PHE A 147 -5.53 -4.21 -11.32
CA PHE A 147 -6.47 -4.90 -12.21
C PHE A 147 -6.27 -6.41 -12.26
N THR A 148 -5.25 -6.95 -11.57
CA THR A 148 -4.98 -8.39 -11.53
C THR A 148 -5.43 -8.96 -10.18
N GLU A 149 -6.28 -9.97 -10.19
CA GLU A 149 -6.67 -10.68 -8.95
C GLU A 149 -5.45 -11.32 -8.28
N GLY A 150 -5.33 -11.14 -6.96
CA GLY A 150 -4.27 -11.77 -6.19
C GLY A 150 -4.50 -13.28 -6.08
N HIS A 151 -3.49 -14.09 -6.38
CA HIS A 151 -3.58 -15.53 -6.19
C HIS A 151 -3.30 -15.90 -4.72
N HIS A 152 -4.13 -16.78 -4.17
CA HIS A 152 -3.93 -17.36 -2.84
C HIS A 152 -3.12 -18.64 -2.93
N TYR A 153 -2.10 -18.75 -2.07
CA TYR A 153 -1.27 -19.93 -1.93
C TYR A 153 -1.30 -20.43 -0.49
N GLY A 154 -1.52 -21.73 -0.32
CA GLY A 154 -1.34 -22.39 0.98
C GLY A 154 0.13 -22.45 1.39
N HIS A 155 0.39 -22.57 2.70
CA HIS A 155 1.77 -22.62 3.23
C HIS A 155 2.61 -23.74 2.63
N GLN A 156 2.01 -24.92 2.49
CA GLN A 156 2.72 -26.08 1.96
C GLN A 156 3.19 -25.82 0.53
N SER A 157 2.32 -25.32 -0.35
CA SER A 157 2.68 -24.99 -1.73
C SER A 157 3.76 -23.92 -1.80
N LEU A 158 3.71 -22.90 -0.94
CA LEU A 158 4.77 -21.87 -0.88
C LEU A 158 6.12 -22.45 -0.46
N ASN A 159 6.14 -23.33 0.55
CA ASN A 159 7.38 -23.96 1.02
C ASN A 159 7.96 -24.94 -0.02
N GLU A 160 7.11 -25.62 -0.80
CA GLU A 160 7.54 -26.52 -1.89
C GLU A 160 8.08 -25.74 -3.09
N MET A 161 7.46 -24.61 -3.44
CA MET A 161 7.92 -23.73 -4.53
C MET A 161 9.18 -22.95 -4.16
N HIS A 162 9.37 -22.65 -2.87
CA HIS A 162 10.44 -21.80 -2.35
C HIS A 162 11.17 -22.46 -1.17
N PRO A 163 11.89 -23.57 -1.42
CA PRO A 163 12.63 -24.28 -0.37
C PRO A 163 13.75 -23.46 0.28
N GLU A 164 14.21 -22.40 -0.38
CA GLU A 164 15.22 -21.45 0.08
C GLU A 164 14.74 -20.50 1.19
N GLY A 165 13.43 -20.42 1.40
CA GLY A 165 12.83 -19.56 2.42
C GLY A 165 12.42 -18.18 1.90
N PHE A 166 12.24 -17.25 2.83
CA PHE A 166 11.55 -15.99 2.62
C PHE A 166 12.23 -14.86 3.37
N SER A 167 12.18 -13.66 2.81
CA SER A 167 12.71 -12.45 3.43
C SER A 167 11.62 -11.39 3.54
N GLU A 168 11.62 -10.66 4.66
CA GLU A 168 10.74 -9.53 4.88
C GLU A 168 10.96 -8.45 3.84
N VAL A 169 9.87 -7.97 3.25
CA VAL A 169 9.88 -6.73 2.49
C VAL A 169 9.52 -5.62 3.45
N ARG A 170 10.54 -4.93 3.93
CA ARG A 170 10.36 -3.68 4.66
C ARG A 170 10.05 -2.59 3.64
N SER A 171 9.09 -1.77 3.98
CA SER A 171 8.63 -0.63 3.21
C SER A 171 9.15 0.62 3.89
#